data_AF-C7HAZ5-F1
#
_entry.id   AF-C7HAZ5-F1
#
_cell.length_a   1.000
_cell.length_b   1.000
_cell.length_c   1.000
_cell.angle_alpha   90.00
_cell.angle_beta   90.00
_cell.angle_gamma   90.00
#
_symmetry.space_group_name_H-M   'P 1'
#
loop_
_entity.id
_entity.type
_entity.pdbx_description
1 polymer ?
#
loop_
_entity_poly.entity_id
_entity_poly.type
_entity_poly.pdbx_seq_one_letter_code
_entity_poly.pdbx_strand_id
1 'polypeptide(L)'
;MPTINKRGIDTIMSLKKKIAAAFIACAMTLAVVPSAFACTALYVGSDLTEDGTTMFGRIEDLGTNDYNKLFNISPAGKHTAGEVYEGCYGFTYTFTHDSYRYTARRDDNGLGVCPDCDSTHEHTPYEEAGTNEKGVMVSATESLYGTDAVLSVDPYVDNGIEEAEIT
;
A
#
# COMPACT_ATOMS: atom_id res chain seq x y z
N MET A 1 -57.41 -5.72 45.96
CA MET A 1 -56.27 -5.96 45.03
C MET A 1 -55.93 -4.65 44.34
N PRO A 2 -54.71 -4.10 44.49
CA PRO A 2 -54.34 -2.89 43.78
C PRO A 2 -54.05 -3.21 42.31
N THR A 3 -54.58 -2.41 41.40
CA THR A 3 -54.37 -2.49 39.96
C THR A 3 -52.97 -2.02 39.59
N ILE A 4 -52.15 -2.93 39.06
CA ILE A 4 -50.81 -2.60 38.52
C ILE A 4 -50.98 -1.74 37.26
N ASN A 5 -50.39 -0.54 37.29
CA ASN A 5 -50.47 0.46 36.25
C ASN A 5 -49.68 0.04 34.98
N LYS A 6 -50.40 -0.31 33.90
CA LYS A 6 -49.82 -0.75 32.62
C LYS A 6 -48.88 0.28 31.95
N ARG A 7 -49.02 1.59 32.24
CA ARG A 7 -48.17 2.64 31.65
C ARG A 7 -46.69 2.54 32.04
N GLY A 8 -46.37 1.95 33.20
CA GLY A 8 -44.98 1.75 33.64
C GLY A 8 -44.25 0.69 32.82
N ILE A 9 -44.98 -0.35 32.39
CA ILE A 9 -44.42 -1.50 31.67
C ILE A 9 -44.10 -1.13 30.21
N ASP A 10 -44.98 -0.35 29.56
CA ASP A 10 -44.79 0.11 28.18
C ASP A 10 -43.59 1.08 28.04
N THR A 11 -43.37 1.91 29.07
CA THR A 11 -42.24 2.87 29.10
C THR A 11 -40.90 2.17 29.34
N ILE A 12 -40.87 1.12 30.17
CA ILE A 12 -39.67 0.31 30.43
C ILE A 12 -39.33 -0.57 29.23
N MET A 13 -40.33 -1.10 28.51
CA MET A 13 -40.13 -1.83 27.26
C MET A 13 -39.59 -0.94 26.13
N SER A 14 -39.99 0.34 26.10
CA SER A 14 -39.46 1.37 25.20
C SER A 14 -37.98 1.68 25.48
N LEU A 15 -37.59 1.81 26.75
CA LEU A 15 -36.18 2.06 27.11
C LEU A 15 -35.28 0.86 26.79
N LYS A 16 -35.72 -0.37 27.05
CA LYS A 16 -34.96 -1.58 26.69
C LYS A 16 -34.76 -1.73 25.18
N LYS A 17 -35.78 -1.41 24.37
CA LYS A 17 -35.67 -1.40 22.90
C LYS A 17 -34.72 -0.32 22.40
N LYS A 18 -34.72 0.87 23.02
CA LYS A 18 -33.77 1.96 22.69
C LYS A 18 -32.33 1.59 23.06
N ILE A 19 -32.11 0.97 24.21
CA ILE A 19 -30.80 0.47 24.62
C ILE A 19 -30.32 -0.64 23.69
N ALA A 20 -31.18 -1.59 23.34
CA ALA A 20 -30.85 -2.66 22.40
C ALA A 20 -30.53 -2.11 21.00
N ALA A 21 -31.29 -1.14 20.50
CA ALA A 21 -31.03 -0.49 19.23
C ALA A 21 -29.70 0.29 19.24
N ALA A 22 -29.39 1.00 20.33
CA ALA A 22 -28.12 1.69 20.50
C ALA A 22 -26.94 0.70 20.58
N PHE A 23 -27.11 -0.43 21.26
CA PHE A 23 -26.11 -1.50 21.32
C PHE A 23 -25.86 -2.12 19.94
N ILE A 24 -26.92 -2.42 19.18
CA ILE A 24 -26.81 -2.98 17.83
C ILE A 24 -26.15 -1.96 16.89
N ALA A 25 -26.52 -0.68 16.98
CA ALA A 25 -25.88 0.38 16.20
C ALA A 25 -24.37 0.51 16.53
N CYS A 26 -24.00 0.56 17.81
CA CYS A 26 -22.60 0.56 18.24
C CYS A 26 -21.84 -0.70 17.78
N ALA A 27 -22.46 -1.88 17.90
CA ALA A 27 -21.85 -3.14 17.47
C ALA A 27 -21.63 -3.19 15.96
N MET A 28 -22.58 -2.67 15.16
CA MET A 28 -22.42 -2.57 13.71
C MET A 28 -21.34 -1.55 13.32
N THR A 29 -21.23 -0.41 14.00
CA THR A 29 -20.16 0.57 13.74
C THR A 29 -18.77 0.04 14.13
N LEU A 30 -18.67 -0.82 15.14
CA LEU A 30 -17.43 -1.47 15.55
C LEU A 30 -17.07 -2.69 14.68
N ALA A 31 -18.06 -3.30 14.01
CA ALA A 31 -17.86 -4.46 13.14
C ALA A 31 -17.45 -4.09 11.70
N VAL A 32 -17.51 -2.81 11.32
CA VAL A 32 -17.09 -2.31 10.02
C VAL A 32 -15.79 -1.52 10.17
N VAL A 33 -14.71 -2.24 10.46
CA VAL A 33 -13.38 -1.81 10.08
C VAL A 33 -12.85 -2.88 9.15
N PRO A 34 -13.22 -2.88 7.85
CA PRO A 34 -12.46 -3.68 6.92
C PRO A 34 -11.04 -3.13 6.97
N SER A 35 -10.09 -3.95 7.41
CA SER A 35 -8.68 -3.73 7.15
C SER A 35 -8.52 -3.76 5.64
N ALA A 36 -8.61 -2.61 4.99
CA ALA A 36 -8.36 -2.50 3.57
C ALA A 36 -6.85 -2.56 3.39
N PHE A 37 -6.32 -3.73 3.01
CA PHE A 37 -5.02 -3.84 2.36
C PHE A 37 -5.21 -3.38 0.92
N ALA A 38 -5.37 -2.08 0.73
CA ALA A 38 -5.64 -1.57 -0.59
C ALA A 38 -4.95 -0.23 -0.71
N CYS A 39 -3.78 -0.27 -1.37
CA CYS A 39 -3.33 0.90 -2.09
C CYS A 39 -4.51 1.50 -2.87
N THR A 40 -4.47 2.80 -3.09
CA THR A 40 -5.46 3.45 -3.97
C THR A 40 -4.74 4.42 -4.87
N ALA A 41 -4.74 4.12 -6.16
CA ALA A 41 -4.21 4.99 -7.20
C ALA A 41 -5.28 5.92 -7.82
N LEU A 42 -4.87 7.15 -8.12
CA LEU A 42 -5.62 8.17 -8.86
C LEU A 42 -4.75 8.68 -10.01
N TYR A 43 -5.34 8.73 -11.21
CA TYR A 43 -4.76 9.37 -12.38
C TYR A 43 -5.67 10.49 -12.88
N VAL A 44 -5.09 11.65 -13.15
CA VAL A 44 -5.76 12.82 -13.72
C VAL A 44 -5.01 13.24 -14.98
N GLY A 45 -5.67 13.12 -16.12
CA GLY A 45 -5.15 13.55 -17.41
C GLY A 45 -4.97 15.07 -17.49
N SER A 46 -4.02 15.52 -18.31
CA SER A 46 -3.71 16.95 -18.48
C SER A 46 -4.86 17.78 -19.05
N ASP A 47 -5.83 17.16 -19.71
CA ASP A 47 -7.05 17.81 -20.20
C ASP A 47 -8.09 18.08 -19.09
N LEU A 48 -7.86 17.52 -17.90
CA LEU A 48 -8.72 17.65 -16.72
C LEU A 48 -8.14 18.56 -15.62
N THR A 49 -6.94 19.13 -15.82
CA THR A 49 -6.27 20.04 -14.88
C THR A 49 -6.22 21.47 -15.41
N GLU A 50 -6.28 22.48 -14.53
CA GLU A 50 -6.32 23.89 -14.93
C GLU A 50 -5.00 24.37 -15.56
N ASP A 51 -3.87 23.81 -15.12
CA ASP A 51 -2.53 24.16 -15.58
C ASP A 51 -1.96 23.22 -16.64
N GLY A 52 -2.75 22.22 -17.08
CA GLY A 52 -2.32 21.23 -18.08
C GLY A 52 -1.35 20.18 -17.55
N THR A 53 -1.13 20.08 -16.24
CA THR A 53 -0.30 19.03 -15.64
C THR A 53 -1.00 17.68 -15.64
N THR A 54 -0.25 16.59 -15.84
CA THR A 54 -0.76 15.24 -15.56
C THR A 54 -0.44 14.90 -14.11
N MET A 55 -1.41 14.38 -13.36
CA MET A 55 -1.21 13.98 -11.98
C MET A 55 -1.41 12.48 -11.82
N PHE A 56 -0.48 11.84 -11.13
CA PHE A 56 -0.65 10.49 -10.60
C PHE A 56 -0.41 10.56 -9.09
N GLY A 57 -1.29 9.93 -8.32
CA GLY A 57 -1.16 9.82 -6.87
C GLY A 57 -1.54 8.42 -6.43
N ARG A 58 -0.84 7.90 -5.43
CA ARG A 58 -1.17 6.62 -4.79
C ARG A 58 -1.02 6.77 -3.28
N ILE A 59 -1.90 6.10 -2.55
CA ILE A 59 -1.69 5.81 -1.13
C ILE A 59 -1.05 4.42 -1.07
N GLU A 60 0.09 4.32 -0.40
CA GLU A 60 0.73 3.04 -0.09
C GLU A 60 0.22 2.57 1.29
N ASP A 61 -0.51 1.46 1.30
CA ASP A 61 -1.10 0.89 2.52
C ASP A 61 -0.54 -0.52 2.76
N LEU A 62 0.43 -0.66 3.69
CA LEU A 62 0.98 -1.93 4.14
C LEU A 62 0.44 -2.29 5.54
N GLY A 63 -0.69 -3.00 5.58
CA GLY A 63 -1.42 -3.27 6.83
C GLY A 63 -0.75 -4.18 7.88
N THR A 64 0.46 -4.70 7.61
CA THR A 64 1.23 -5.53 8.56
C THR A 64 2.46 -4.85 9.12
N ASN A 65 3.03 -3.84 8.46
CA ASN A 65 4.27 -3.18 8.86
C ASN A 65 4.23 -1.68 8.52
N ASP A 66 4.00 -0.84 9.53
CA ASP A 66 4.12 0.62 9.39
C ASP A 66 5.60 1.02 9.43
N TYR A 67 6.26 1.01 8.28
CA TYR A 67 7.64 1.48 8.18
C TYR A 67 7.71 3.01 8.07
N ASN A 68 8.74 3.58 8.69
CA ASN A 68 9.04 5.00 8.47
C ASN A 68 9.46 5.17 7.01
N LYS A 69 8.74 6.02 6.28
CA LYS A 69 9.11 6.36 4.91
C LYS A 69 10.09 7.54 4.90
N LEU A 70 11.10 7.48 4.06
CA LEU A 70 12.08 8.54 3.83
C LEU A 70 11.98 9.08 2.41
N PHE A 71 12.20 10.38 2.24
CA PHE A 71 12.38 10.95 0.91
C PHE A 71 13.87 10.86 0.56
N ASN A 72 14.18 10.11 -0.49
CA ASN A 72 15.53 9.75 -0.89
C ASN A 72 15.85 10.28 -2.28
N ILE A 73 17.14 10.53 -2.53
CA ILE A 73 17.65 10.86 -3.86
C ILE A 73 18.74 9.86 -4.19
N SER A 74 18.51 9.05 -5.21
CA SER A 74 19.51 8.18 -5.80
C SER A 74 20.30 8.96 -6.86
N PRO A 75 21.64 9.09 -6.74
CA PRO A 75 22.44 9.81 -7.73
C PRO A 75 22.49 9.06 -9.07
N ALA A 76 22.76 9.80 -10.14
CA ALA A 76 23.04 9.17 -11.44
C ALA A 76 24.29 8.28 -11.34
N GLY A 77 24.23 7.10 -11.96
CA GLY A 77 25.29 6.10 -11.91
C GLY A 77 25.44 5.42 -10.54
N LYS A 78 24.43 5.50 -9.65
CA LYS A 78 24.39 4.68 -8.43
C LYS A 78 24.48 3.19 -8.78
N HIS A 79 23.72 2.77 -9.79
CA HIS A 79 23.85 1.45 -10.40
C HIS A 79 24.54 1.59 -11.76
N THR A 80 25.46 0.67 -12.08
CA THR A 80 26.29 0.73 -13.30
C THR A 80 25.91 -0.33 -14.32
N ALA A 81 26.18 -0.08 -15.60
CA ALA A 81 25.96 -1.08 -16.64
C ALA A 81 26.71 -2.39 -16.34
N GLY A 82 26.00 -3.52 -16.36
CA GLY A 82 26.51 -4.86 -16.03
C GLY A 82 26.43 -5.22 -14.55
N GLU A 83 26.08 -4.28 -13.68
CA GLU A 83 25.80 -4.57 -12.27
C GLU A 83 24.58 -5.50 -12.15
N VAL A 84 24.68 -6.48 -11.25
CA VAL A 84 23.58 -7.37 -10.90
C VAL A 84 22.95 -6.85 -9.61
N TYR A 85 21.69 -6.47 -9.72
CA TYR A 85 20.80 -6.23 -8.61
C TYR A 85 20.28 -7.57 -8.06
N GLU A 86 20.28 -7.72 -6.75
CA GLU A 86 19.70 -8.87 -6.04
C GLU A 86 18.61 -8.39 -5.10
N GLY A 87 17.37 -8.78 -5.40
CA GLY A 87 16.19 -8.46 -4.60
C GLY A 87 16.06 -9.32 -3.34
N CYS A 88 15.14 -8.94 -2.45
CA CYS A 88 14.93 -9.62 -1.17
C CYS A 88 14.51 -11.08 -1.33
N TYR A 89 13.69 -11.37 -2.35
CA TYR A 89 13.03 -12.67 -2.52
C TYR A 89 13.53 -13.43 -3.76
N GLY A 90 14.79 -13.18 -4.15
CA GLY A 90 15.49 -13.95 -5.18
C GLY A 90 15.35 -13.43 -6.61
N PHE A 91 14.64 -12.32 -6.81
CA PHE A 91 14.67 -11.58 -8.06
C PHE A 91 16.10 -11.08 -8.36
N THR A 92 16.51 -11.13 -9.63
CA THR A 92 17.78 -10.53 -10.06
C THR A 92 17.60 -9.75 -11.34
N TYR A 93 18.32 -8.64 -11.46
CA TYR A 93 18.29 -7.81 -12.66
C TYR A 93 19.69 -7.31 -13.02
N THR A 94 20.08 -7.45 -14.28
CA THR A 94 21.34 -6.88 -14.78
C THR A 94 21.08 -5.55 -15.45
N PHE A 95 21.66 -4.47 -14.90
CA PHE A 95 21.53 -3.14 -15.49
C PHE A 95 22.16 -3.11 -16.88
N THR A 96 21.40 -2.62 -17.87
CA THR A 96 21.88 -2.51 -19.26
C THR A 96 22.59 -1.19 -19.55
N HIS A 97 22.42 -0.20 -18.68
CA HIS A 97 23.08 1.10 -18.69
C HIS A 97 23.16 1.64 -17.25
N ASP A 98 23.98 2.66 -17.03
CA ASP A 98 24.07 3.35 -15.74
C ASP A 98 22.71 3.96 -15.34
N SER A 99 22.37 3.90 -14.06
CA SER A 99 21.10 4.44 -13.55
C SER A 99 21.02 5.95 -13.75
N TYR A 100 19.82 6.44 -14.06
CA TYR A 100 19.53 7.86 -13.97
C TYR A 100 19.47 8.32 -12.52
N ARG A 101 19.61 9.62 -12.28
CA ARG A 101 19.25 10.20 -10.97
C ARG A 101 17.73 10.13 -10.79
N TYR A 102 17.27 9.74 -9.62
CA TYR A 102 15.84 9.73 -9.28
C TYR A 102 15.57 10.03 -7.81
N THR A 103 14.36 10.50 -7.52
CA THR A 103 13.82 10.58 -6.15
C THR A 103 13.09 9.29 -5.81
N ALA A 104 13.02 8.92 -4.54
CA ALA A 104 12.27 7.75 -4.07
C ALA A 104 11.59 8.02 -2.73
N ARG A 105 10.48 7.32 -2.45
CA ARG A 105 9.86 7.26 -1.13
C ARG A 105 10.17 5.91 -0.49
N ARG A 106 11.38 5.81 0.06
CA ARG A 106 11.95 4.54 0.52
C ARG A 106 11.54 4.15 1.93
N ASP A 107 11.53 2.86 2.21
CA ASP A 107 11.55 2.38 3.58
C ASP A 107 12.87 2.71 4.31
N ASP A 108 12.74 3.11 5.57
CA ASP A 108 13.86 3.45 6.44
C ASP A 108 14.66 2.20 6.80
N ASN A 109 15.87 2.13 6.25
CA ASN A 109 16.87 1.13 6.58
C ASN A 109 18.08 1.74 7.30
N GLY A 110 17.92 2.86 8.01
CA GLY A 110 19.00 3.59 8.67
C GLY A 110 19.80 2.79 9.71
N LEU A 111 19.31 1.61 10.11
CA LEU A 111 20.01 0.65 10.96
C LEU A 111 20.89 -0.36 10.19
N GLY A 112 20.94 -0.28 8.87
CA GLY A 112 21.72 -1.17 8.01
C GLY A 112 21.12 -2.56 7.83
N VAL A 113 19.86 -2.76 8.24
CA VAL A 113 19.07 -3.96 7.99
C VAL A 113 17.90 -3.53 7.11
N CYS A 114 17.63 -4.28 6.05
CA CYS A 114 16.48 -3.98 5.23
C CYS A 114 15.18 -4.39 5.95
N PRO A 115 14.20 -3.49 6.08
CA PRO A 115 12.91 -3.81 6.66
C PRO A 115 12.09 -4.82 5.82
N ASP A 116 12.41 -5.01 4.54
CA ASP A 116 11.62 -5.87 3.65
C ASP A 116 11.92 -7.36 3.84
N CYS A 117 13.16 -7.73 4.16
CA CYS A 117 13.58 -9.12 4.31
C CYS A 117 14.55 -9.39 5.47
N ASP A 118 14.72 -8.45 6.40
CA ASP A 118 15.61 -8.53 7.57
C ASP A 118 17.08 -8.85 7.23
N SER A 119 17.47 -8.62 5.98
CA SER A 119 18.78 -8.96 5.46
C SER A 119 19.77 -7.79 5.56
N THR A 120 21.06 -8.12 5.61
CA THR A 120 22.18 -7.17 5.68
C THR A 120 22.91 -7.01 4.34
N HIS A 121 22.50 -7.69 3.26
CA HIS A 121 23.10 -7.48 1.94
C HIS A 121 22.67 -6.14 1.33
N GLU A 122 23.54 -5.57 0.49
CA GLU A 122 23.26 -4.34 -0.25
C GLU A 122 22.15 -4.58 -1.27
N HIS A 123 20.93 -4.22 -0.91
CA HIS A 123 19.82 -4.05 -1.83
C HIS A 123 19.07 -2.78 -1.43
N THR A 124 18.28 -2.30 -2.37
CA THR A 124 17.51 -1.08 -2.18
C THR A 124 16.23 -1.45 -1.42
N PRO A 125 15.96 -0.85 -0.24
CA PRO A 125 14.67 -1.04 0.42
C PRO A 125 13.57 -0.46 -0.44
N TYR A 126 12.37 -1.00 -0.33
CA TYR A 126 11.16 -0.60 -1.04
C TYR A 126 11.04 0.90 -1.34
N GLU A 127 11.11 1.32 -2.61
CA GLU A 127 11.17 2.74 -3.03
C GLU A 127 9.84 3.40 -3.42
N GLU A 128 8.72 2.65 -3.40
CA GLU A 128 7.29 3.04 -3.57
C GLU A 128 6.96 3.91 -4.79
N ALA A 129 7.46 5.14 -4.81
CA ALA A 129 7.30 6.09 -5.90
C ALA A 129 8.49 7.02 -6.04
N GLY A 130 8.72 7.43 -7.28
CA GLY A 130 9.85 8.24 -7.65
C GLY A 130 9.66 9.00 -8.94
N THR A 131 10.57 9.94 -9.19
CA THR A 131 10.69 10.63 -10.48
C THR A 131 12.15 10.74 -10.83
N ASN A 132 12.49 10.40 -12.08
CA ASN A 132 13.86 10.50 -12.57
C ASN A 132 14.15 11.83 -13.26
N GLU A 133 15.44 12.08 -13.54
CA GLU A 133 15.91 13.28 -14.24
C GLU A 133 15.39 13.44 -15.69
N LYS A 134 14.72 12.42 -16.25
CA LYS A 134 14.10 12.45 -17.58
C LYS A 134 12.61 12.81 -17.52
N GLY A 135 12.09 13.12 -16.33
CA GLY A 135 10.69 13.49 -16.12
C GLY A 135 9.74 12.29 -16.13
N VAL A 136 10.26 11.07 -15.96
CA VAL A 136 9.43 9.86 -15.82
C VAL A 136 9.14 9.65 -14.35
N MET A 137 7.85 9.54 -14.01
CA MET A 137 7.36 9.18 -12.68
C MET A 137 6.91 7.73 -12.68
N VAL A 138 7.25 7.01 -11.61
CA VAL A 138 6.76 5.66 -11.32
C VAL A 138 6.22 5.67 -9.90
N SER A 139 5.11 4.97 -9.69
CA SER A 139 4.65 4.55 -8.38
C SER A 139 4.16 3.12 -8.53
N ALA A 140 4.75 2.23 -7.76
CA ALA A 140 4.59 0.79 -7.88
C ALA A 140 4.37 0.22 -6.47
N THR A 141 3.23 -0.42 -6.18
CA THR A 141 2.15 -0.89 -7.05
C THR A 141 0.76 -0.68 -6.48
N GLU A 142 -0.21 -0.67 -7.38
CA GLU A 142 -1.57 -1.01 -6.99
C GLU A 142 -1.69 -2.53 -7.03
N SER A 143 -1.87 -3.16 -5.87
CA SER A 143 -1.97 -4.61 -5.77
C SER A 143 -3.26 -5.09 -6.44
N LEU A 144 -3.11 -5.91 -7.48
CA LEU A 144 -4.19 -6.52 -8.25
C LEU A 144 -4.09 -8.04 -8.20
N TYR A 145 -5.16 -8.74 -8.56
CA TYR A 145 -5.23 -10.20 -8.50
C TYR A 145 -5.64 -10.82 -9.83
N GLY A 146 -4.92 -11.86 -10.24
CA GLY A 146 -5.31 -12.74 -11.33
C GLY A 146 -6.50 -13.63 -10.94
N THR A 147 -7.35 -13.94 -11.92
CA THR A 147 -8.39 -14.97 -11.74
C THR A 147 -7.78 -16.38 -11.84
N ASP A 148 -8.42 -17.37 -11.22
CA ASP A 148 -7.99 -18.78 -11.31
C ASP A 148 -7.79 -19.27 -12.75
N ALA A 149 -8.61 -18.77 -13.69
CA ALA A 149 -8.48 -19.12 -15.11
C ALA A 149 -7.14 -18.66 -15.70
N VAL A 150 -6.70 -17.43 -15.39
CA VAL A 150 -5.40 -16.90 -15.85
C VAL A 150 -4.26 -17.63 -15.14
N LEU A 151 -4.34 -17.77 -13.82
CA LEU A 151 -3.30 -18.43 -13.02
C LEU A 151 -3.12 -19.91 -13.34
N SER A 152 -4.14 -20.57 -13.92
CA SER A 152 -4.01 -21.96 -14.38
C SER A 152 -3.13 -22.12 -15.63
N VAL A 153 -2.96 -21.04 -16.42
CA VAL A 153 -2.16 -21.03 -17.65
C VAL A 153 -0.83 -20.32 -17.42
N ASP A 154 -0.83 -19.27 -16.62
CA ASP A 154 0.34 -18.45 -16.29
C ASP A 154 0.36 -18.20 -14.77
N PRO A 155 0.82 -19.18 -13.98
CA PRO A 155 0.91 -19.04 -12.53
C PRO A 155 1.99 -18.02 -12.15
N TYR A 156 1.87 -17.45 -10.95
CA TYR A 156 2.92 -16.60 -10.40
C TYR A 156 4.25 -17.33 -10.31
N VAL A 157 5.33 -16.56 -10.44
CA VAL A 157 6.71 -17.05 -10.29
C VAL A 157 7.19 -16.68 -8.90
N ASP A 158 7.52 -17.68 -8.08
CA ASP A 158 7.88 -17.47 -6.67
C ASP A 158 9.10 -16.54 -6.48
N ASN A 159 10.07 -16.58 -7.40
CA ASN A 159 11.25 -15.70 -7.41
C ASN A 159 11.15 -14.64 -8.53
N GLY A 160 9.93 -14.22 -8.84
CA GLY A 160 9.64 -13.19 -9.83
C GLY A 160 9.92 -11.79 -9.30
N ILE A 161 9.65 -10.78 -10.13
CA ILE A 161 9.65 -9.39 -9.70
C ILE A 161 8.43 -9.12 -8.82
N GLU A 162 8.60 -8.34 -7.76
CA GLU A 162 7.54 -7.92 -6.84
C GLU A 162 7.54 -6.40 -6.64
N GLU A 163 6.59 -5.89 -5.85
CA GLU A 163 6.38 -4.45 -5.66
C GLU A 163 7.63 -3.70 -5.18
N ALA A 164 8.42 -4.32 -4.29
CA ALA A 164 9.63 -3.74 -3.71
C ALA A 164 10.73 -3.43 -4.77
N GLU A 165 10.66 -4.06 -5.94
CA GLU A 165 11.77 -4.13 -6.90
C GLU A 165 11.56 -3.27 -8.16
N ILE A 166 10.45 -2.52 -8.26
CA ILE A 166 10.01 -1.86 -9.51
C ILE A 166 10.43 -0.38 -9.59
N THR A 167 10.48 0.34 -8.48
CA THR A 167 10.70 1.80 -8.44
C THR A 167 12.18 2.15 -8.42
#